data_AF-A0AAV9IAM8-F1
#
_entry.id   AF-A0AAV9IAM8-F1
#
_cell.length_a   1.000
_cell.length_b   1.000
_cell.length_c   1.000
_cell.angle_alpha   90.00
_cell.angle_beta   90.00
_cell.angle_gamma   90.00
#
_symmetry.space_group_name_H-M   'P 1'
#
loop_
_entity.id
_entity.type
_entity.pdbx_description
1 polymer ?
#
loop_
_entity_poly.entity_id
_entity_poly.type
_entity_poly.pdbx_seq_one_letter_code
_entity_poly.pdbx_strand_id
1 'polypeptide(L)'
;MLRTYLLPFLVVAYLGIQCASANNKHDSDKTSIFHEFARFARREDTFRKSPLELFLRTDPQGEWFKKVLKDLKAENHWNSTMSGEMSLFSSALVEGTWYNISNNGTCNCCDVNNPMDPFNVHLSMTGRPGEVVVSWNTAQKPSPTEACVFVSNTSGSQLGSFCSSDIRTFSLGSGFSPYLCSNYSGYATHVKISSLKPGETYMYTIRGTSKNKTFQFMAPYGNTSSTTKLAFFTDIGTKGGQPVIDALKQRMSEFDYVILPGDQSYSDGYHTTFDAYMTLFEDVIASKPYMVSTGNHEGPWNFTYVRNNFYWPVNESGAAPDALWYSIDEGPVHFVFMNYENYFSYPLGEWEMTQPAPLSTFPGQLEWLENDLQKFAKRRESNPNLWLIMMAHRPLTCNISGKSCDVFGPELEKEVFPLMYQYKADMYWCGHVHAYERVNPINNVTRTQCSNCVQQNGSLYLKPPYPVQVMNGIAGRAVADNNYFTPGISYPDYAQVRIDAINYPFGGYALVQVNDAVLNFTLYNTSGTVLDSFRIEK
;
A
#
# COMPACT_ATOMS: atom_id res chain seq x y z
N MET A 1 20.39 27.40 1.10
CA MET A 1 21.38 27.01 2.12
C MET A 1 21.11 27.61 3.50
N LEU A 2 20.91 28.93 3.67
CA LEU A 2 20.57 29.48 5.01
C LEU A 2 19.19 29.06 5.55
N ARG A 3 18.15 28.90 4.71
CA ARG A 3 16.78 28.55 5.16
C ARG A 3 16.66 27.17 5.84
N THR A 4 17.55 26.22 5.53
CA THR A 4 17.43 24.82 5.96
C THR A 4 18.04 24.56 7.35
N TYR A 5 19.06 25.32 7.74
CA TYR A 5 19.60 25.34 9.11
C TYR A 5 18.80 26.23 10.05
N LEU A 6 18.02 27.17 9.50
CA LEU A 6 17.18 28.06 10.27
C LEU A 6 16.00 27.32 10.93
N LEU A 7 15.47 26.24 10.37
CA LEU A 7 14.24 25.61 10.91
C LEU A 7 14.46 24.92 12.28
N PRO A 8 15.49 24.07 12.48
CA PRO A 8 15.78 23.50 13.80
C PRO A 8 16.22 24.58 14.79
N PHE A 9 16.98 25.58 14.34
CA PHE A 9 17.41 26.72 15.15
C PHE A 9 16.23 27.62 15.55
N LEU A 10 15.25 27.82 14.65
CA LEU A 10 14.03 28.57 14.91
C LEU A 10 13.11 27.80 15.84
N VAL A 11 13.00 26.48 15.72
CA VAL A 11 12.22 25.66 16.65
C VAL A 11 12.86 25.70 18.05
N VAL A 12 14.18 25.54 18.15
CA VAL A 12 14.91 25.63 19.44
C VAL A 12 14.87 27.05 20.01
N ALA A 13 15.03 28.09 19.19
CA ALA A 13 14.95 29.49 19.61
C ALA A 13 13.53 29.91 19.98
N TYR A 14 12.51 29.45 19.24
CA TYR A 14 11.10 29.72 19.52
C TYR A 14 10.64 29.00 20.78
N LEU A 15 11.08 27.75 21.00
CA LEU A 15 10.87 27.03 22.27
C LEU A 15 11.59 27.72 23.43
N GLY A 16 12.78 28.30 23.20
CA GLY A 16 13.49 29.14 24.17
C GLY A 16 12.75 30.44 24.50
N ILE A 17 12.17 31.10 23.50
CA ILE A 17 11.37 32.33 23.64
C ILE A 17 10.03 32.05 24.34
N GLN A 18 9.39 30.92 24.05
CA GLN A 18 8.17 30.46 24.73
C GLN A 18 8.45 30.05 26.18
N CYS A 19 9.62 29.46 26.48
CA CYS A 19 10.10 29.26 27.86
C CYS A 19 10.25 30.58 28.63
N ALA A 20 10.74 31.64 27.98
CA ALA A 20 10.86 32.97 28.58
C ALA A 20 9.49 33.66 28.75
N SER A 21 8.53 33.41 27.85
CA SER A 21 7.16 33.93 27.93
C SER A 21 6.32 33.21 29.00
N ALA A 22 6.51 31.91 29.17
CA ALA A 22 5.83 31.09 30.16
C ALA A 22 6.27 31.41 31.60
N ASN A 23 7.49 31.91 31.81
CA ASN A 23 7.93 32.42 33.12
C ASN A 23 7.14 33.65 33.60
N ASN A 24 6.36 34.32 32.74
CA ASN A 24 5.51 35.46 33.10
C ASN A 24 4.05 35.07 33.39
N LYS A 25 3.66 33.80 33.23
CA LYS A 25 2.33 33.31 33.61
C LYS A 25 2.50 32.17 34.61
N HIS A 26 2.04 32.39 35.84
CA HIS A 26 1.97 31.37 36.89
C HIS A 26 1.06 30.20 36.50
N ASP A 27 1.52 29.33 35.61
CA ASP A 27 0.85 28.10 35.18
C ASP A 27 1.79 26.92 35.50
N SER A 28 1.69 26.44 36.74
CA SER A 28 2.66 25.56 37.41
C SER A 28 2.86 24.19 36.73
N ASP A 29 1.87 23.73 35.98
CA ASP A 29 1.90 22.41 35.34
C ASP A 29 2.69 22.43 34.01
N LYS A 30 2.67 23.55 33.28
CA LYS A 30 3.52 23.74 32.09
C LYS A 30 4.98 23.96 32.47
N THR A 31 5.23 24.68 33.56
CA THR A 31 6.60 24.97 34.01
C THR A 31 7.35 23.73 34.47
N SER A 32 6.66 22.70 34.98
CA SER A 32 7.24 21.43 35.43
C SER A 32 7.88 20.64 34.27
N ILE A 33 7.16 20.47 33.17
CA ILE A 33 7.61 19.70 32.00
C ILE A 33 8.76 20.39 31.25
N PHE A 34 8.69 21.71 31.09
CA PHE A 34 9.77 22.48 30.46
C PHE A 34 11.01 22.58 31.36
N HIS A 35 10.86 22.59 32.69
CA HIS A 35 12.00 22.50 33.62
C HIS A 35 12.67 21.12 33.61
N GLU A 36 11.91 20.03 33.48
CA GLU A 36 12.44 18.67 33.29
C GLU A 36 13.31 18.60 32.02
N PHE A 37 12.78 19.09 30.89
CA PHE A 37 13.51 19.15 29.62
C PHE A 37 14.76 20.03 29.70
N ALA A 38 14.67 21.20 30.33
CA ALA A 38 15.79 22.15 30.48
C ALA A 38 16.83 21.74 31.55
N ARG A 39 16.47 20.95 32.56
CA ARG A 39 17.43 20.32 33.50
C ARG A 39 18.18 19.18 32.84
N PHE A 40 17.53 18.46 31.92
CA PHE A 40 18.13 17.34 31.21
C PHE A 40 19.09 17.80 30.10
N ALA A 41 18.71 18.82 29.31
CA ALA A 41 19.58 19.44 28.30
C ALA A 41 20.86 20.06 28.87
N ARG A 42 20.90 20.32 30.19
CA ARG A 42 22.08 20.82 30.91
C ARG A 42 23.03 19.72 31.42
N ARG A 43 22.69 18.44 31.28
CA ARG A 43 23.63 17.35 31.54
C ARG A 43 24.46 17.13 30.26
N GLU A 44 25.74 17.46 30.33
CA GLU A 44 26.72 17.40 29.21
C GLU A 44 26.89 16.02 28.56
N ASP A 45 26.23 14.97 29.07
CA ASP A 45 26.24 13.61 28.50
C ASP A 45 25.15 13.37 27.42
N THR A 46 24.38 14.39 27.05
CA THR A 46 23.19 14.27 26.17
C THR A 46 23.49 14.09 24.67
N PHE A 47 24.75 14.06 24.26
CA PHE A 47 25.12 13.74 22.87
C PHE A 47 25.28 12.24 22.59
N ARG A 48 25.06 11.36 23.57
CA ARG A 48 25.08 9.89 23.36
C ARG A 48 23.73 9.26 23.01
N LYS A 49 22.61 9.99 23.11
CA LYS A 49 21.28 9.48 22.76
C LYS A 49 20.54 10.49 21.89
N SER A 50 19.86 10.01 20.86
CA SER A 50 19.20 10.90 19.91
C SER A 50 17.97 11.56 20.55
N PRO A 51 17.66 12.84 20.23
CA PRO A 51 16.42 13.49 20.64
C PRO A 51 15.15 12.70 20.32
N LEU A 52 15.22 11.80 19.32
CA LEU A 52 14.17 10.90 18.88
C LEU A 52 13.86 9.78 19.88
N GLU A 53 14.87 9.17 20.53
CA GLU A 53 14.66 8.18 21.60
C GLU A 53 13.88 8.77 22.79
N LEU A 54 14.10 10.06 23.08
CA LEU A 54 13.44 10.77 24.17
C LEU A 54 11.98 11.09 23.81
N PHE A 55 11.74 11.47 22.57
CA PHE A 55 10.42 11.78 22.02
C PHE A 55 9.47 10.56 22.04
N LEU A 56 9.97 9.40 21.61
CA LEU A 56 9.20 8.16 21.54
C LEU A 56 8.81 7.58 22.91
N ARG A 57 9.60 7.87 23.95
CA ARG A 57 9.28 7.47 25.32
C ARG A 57 8.25 8.38 25.99
N THR A 58 8.22 9.65 25.60
CA THR A 58 7.39 10.68 26.24
C THR A 58 6.04 10.85 25.55
N ASP A 59 5.93 10.49 24.26
CA ASP A 59 4.69 10.58 23.49
C ASP A 59 4.55 9.43 22.46
N PRO A 60 4.36 8.18 22.90
CA PRO A 60 4.33 7.02 22.01
C PRO A 60 3.15 6.99 21.01
N GLN A 61 2.17 7.88 21.18
CA GLN A 61 1.00 8.02 20.30
C GLN A 61 1.03 9.34 19.47
N GLY A 62 2.05 10.17 19.66
CA GLY A 62 2.20 11.45 18.96
C GLY A 62 1.18 12.53 19.36
N GLU A 63 0.48 12.37 20.49
CA GLU A 63 -0.58 13.28 20.95
C GLU A 63 -0.06 14.65 21.40
N TRP A 64 1.11 14.70 22.04
CA TRP A 64 1.80 15.94 22.37
C TRP A 64 2.27 16.66 21.10
N PHE A 65 2.83 15.93 20.12
CA PHE A 65 3.27 16.56 18.87
C PHE A 65 2.11 17.04 18.00
N LYS A 66 1.01 16.28 17.94
CA LYS A 66 -0.25 16.70 17.32
C LYS A 66 -0.77 17.98 17.95
N LYS A 67 -0.71 18.10 19.29
CA LYS A 67 -1.10 19.32 20.00
C LYS A 67 -0.19 20.50 19.67
N VAL A 68 1.12 20.31 19.65
CA VAL A 68 2.09 21.35 19.24
C VAL A 68 1.87 21.77 17.78
N LEU A 69 1.65 20.84 16.86
CA LEU A 69 1.34 21.15 15.45
C LEU A 69 0.00 21.87 15.29
N LYS A 70 -1.02 21.48 16.06
CA LYS A 70 -2.33 22.14 16.09
C LYS A 70 -2.23 23.57 16.62
N ASP A 71 -1.47 23.78 17.70
CA ASP A 71 -1.22 25.10 18.27
C ASP A 71 -0.41 25.97 17.29
N LEU A 72 0.59 25.40 16.60
CA LEU A 72 1.37 26.09 15.56
C LEU A 72 0.54 26.45 14.31
N LYS A 73 -0.41 25.60 13.89
CA LYS A 73 -1.36 25.89 12.81
C LYS A 73 -2.31 27.03 13.20
N ALA A 74 -2.75 27.06 14.46
CA ALA A 74 -3.62 28.12 14.98
C ALA A 74 -2.91 29.49 15.05
N GLU A 75 -1.57 29.52 15.16
CA GLU A 75 -0.75 30.74 15.20
C GLU A 75 -0.42 31.33 13.81
N ASN A 76 -1.02 30.83 12.72
CA ASN A 76 -1.16 31.48 11.40
C ASN A 76 0.12 31.97 10.66
N HIS A 77 1.31 31.50 11.04
CA HIS A 77 2.57 31.94 10.41
C HIS A 77 3.24 30.92 9.46
N TRP A 78 2.58 29.80 9.14
CA TRP A 78 3.21 28.69 8.43
C TRP A 78 2.51 28.39 7.10
N ASN A 79 3.31 28.28 6.04
CA ASN A 79 2.84 27.88 4.71
C ASN A 79 2.23 26.47 4.76
N SER A 80 1.05 26.29 4.17
CA SER A 80 0.30 25.02 4.15
C SER A 80 1.13 23.81 3.72
N THR A 81 2.08 23.99 2.80
CA THR A 81 3.01 22.96 2.30
C THR A 81 3.88 22.38 3.43
N MET A 82 4.40 23.23 4.31
CA MET A 82 5.30 22.85 5.40
C MET A 82 4.57 22.04 6.49
N SER A 83 3.25 22.21 6.61
CA SER A 83 2.42 21.44 7.55
C SER A 83 2.12 20.02 7.06
N GLY A 84 2.05 19.82 5.75
CA GLY A 84 1.94 18.50 5.13
C GLY A 84 3.25 17.72 5.28
N GLU A 85 4.37 18.35 4.91
CA GLU A 85 5.71 17.74 5.03
C GLU A 85 6.05 17.36 6.49
N MET A 86 5.68 18.17 7.49
CA MET A 86 5.89 17.86 8.90
C MET A 86 4.98 16.74 9.44
N SER A 87 3.75 16.64 8.94
CA SER A 87 2.82 15.55 9.28
C SER A 87 3.31 14.22 8.72
N LEU A 88 3.80 14.24 7.47
CA LEU A 88 4.39 13.09 6.79
C LEU A 88 5.73 12.67 7.43
N PHE A 89 6.56 13.64 7.84
CA PHE A 89 7.78 13.36 8.60
C PHE A 89 7.48 12.70 9.94
N SER A 90 6.52 13.21 10.71
CA SER A 90 6.08 12.57 11.95
C SER A 90 5.53 11.17 11.71
N SER A 91 4.82 10.99 10.61
CA SER A 91 4.20 9.74 10.20
C SER A 91 5.24 8.68 9.88
N ALA A 92 6.21 9.02 9.03
CA ALA A 92 7.31 8.16 8.67
C ALA A 92 8.27 7.91 9.84
N LEU A 93 8.41 8.86 10.78
CA LEU A 93 9.14 8.63 12.03
C LEU A 93 8.39 7.66 12.95
N VAL A 94 7.09 7.84 13.18
CA VAL A 94 6.30 6.91 14.02
C VAL A 94 6.35 5.49 13.46
N GLU A 95 6.35 5.35 12.14
CA GLU A 95 6.51 4.06 11.45
C GLU A 95 7.97 3.56 11.44
N GLY A 96 8.95 4.44 11.24
CA GLY A 96 10.37 4.12 11.02
C GLY A 96 11.25 4.06 12.27
N THR A 97 10.72 4.42 13.45
CA THR A 97 11.48 4.52 14.71
C THR A 97 11.90 3.20 15.35
N TRP A 98 11.73 2.09 14.64
CA TRP A 98 12.00 0.74 15.15
C TRP A 98 13.21 0.06 14.50
N TYR A 99 13.86 0.68 13.51
CA TYR A 99 15.10 0.16 12.95
C TYR A 99 16.32 0.90 13.44
N ASN A 100 17.37 0.12 13.71
CA ASN A 100 18.66 0.56 14.19
C ASN A 100 19.36 1.34 13.06
N ILE A 101 18.99 2.60 12.87
CA ILE A 101 19.79 3.53 12.07
C ILE A 101 21.16 3.49 12.72
N SER A 102 22.15 2.98 12.00
CA SER A 102 23.51 2.98 12.53
C SER A 102 23.82 4.42 12.97
N ASN A 103 24.40 4.58 14.16
CA ASN A 103 24.54 5.87 14.85
C ASN A 103 25.30 6.97 14.05
N ASN A 104 25.72 6.68 12.82
CA ASN A 104 26.37 7.57 11.87
C ASN A 104 25.44 8.11 10.76
N GLY A 105 24.14 7.76 10.73
CA GLY A 105 23.19 8.22 9.69
C GLY A 105 23.22 7.41 8.38
N THR A 106 23.76 6.19 8.41
CA THR A 106 23.68 5.26 7.27
C THR A 106 22.60 4.20 7.47
N CYS A 107 21.82 3.96 6.42
CA CYS A 107 20.88 2.84 6.35
C CYS A 107 21.41 1.85 5.32
N ASN A 108 21.43 0.56 5.65
CA ASN A 108 21.76 -0.51 4.71
C ASN A 108 20.54 -1.40 4.55
N CYS A 109 20.27 -1.90 3.34
CA CYS A 109 19.37 -3.04 3.22
C CYS A 109 19.99 -4.23 3.94
N CYS A 110 19.11 -5.06 4.50
CA CYS A 110 19.43 -6.45 4.74
C CYS A 110 20.49 -6.65 5.84
N ASP A 111 20.95 -7.88 6.06
CA ASP A 111 22.04 -8.16 7.00
C ASP A 111 23.40 -7.99 6.33
N VAL A 112 24.09 -6.89 6.65
CA VAL A 112 25.43 -6.60 6.10
C VAL A 112 26.51 -7.58 6.53
N ASN A 113 26.32 -8.31 7.65
CA ASN A 113 27.27 -9.33 8.10
C ASN A 113 27.07 -10.65 7.34
N ASN A 114 25.88 -10.86 6.79
CA ASN A 114 25.53 -12.03 5.99
C ASN A 114 24.95 -11.57 4.64
N PRO A 115 25.80 -10.98 3.76
CA PRO A 115 25.32 -10.13 2.68
C PRO A 115 24.54 -10.84 1.57
N MET A 116 24.57 -12.18 1.52
CA MET A 116 23.77 -13.01 0.61
C MET A 116 22.57 -13.67 1.27
N ASP A 117 22.31 -13.43 2.56
CA ASP A 117 21.12 -13.98 3.20
C ASP A 117 19.85 -13.34 2.62
N PRO A 118 18.85 -14.15 2.24
CA PRO A 118 17.63 -13.63 1.63
C PRO A 118 16.79 -12.84 2.64
N PHE A 119 16.44 -11.61 2.25
CA PHE A 119 15.66 -10.66 3.04
C PHE A 119 14.37 -10.28 2.30
N ASN A 120 13.28 -10.04 3.02
CA ASN A 120 11.97 -9.64 2.45
C ASN A 120 11.49 -10.56 1.31
N VAL A 121 11.49 -11.87 1.55
CA VAL A 121 11.06 -12.87 0.57
C VAL A 121 9.56 -12.71 0.31
N HIS A 122 9.17 -12.65 -0.96
CA HIS A 122 7.77 -12.54 -1.34
C HIS A 122 7.50 -13.10 -2.73
N LEU A 123 6.24 -13.40 -3.00
CA LEU A 123 5.77 -14.01 -4.25
C LEU A 123 4.95 -13.02 -5.09
N SER A 124 5.04 -13.14 -6.41
CA SER A 124 4.19 -12.40 -7.37
C SER A 124 3.71 -13.32 -8.48
N MET A 125 2.54 -13.03 -9.05
CA MET A 125 1.97 -13.80 -10.16
C MET A 125 2.39 -13.19 -11.50
N THR A 126 2.53 -14.02 -12.54
CA THR A 126 2.73 -13.55 -13.91
C THR A 126 1.43 -13.42 -14.70
N GLY A 127 0.31 -13.90 -14.14
CA GLY A 127 -0.96 -14.07 -14.83
C GLY A 127 -1.03 -15.32 -15.72
N ARG A 128 0.06 -16.09 -15.83
CA ARG A 128 0.09 -17.36 -16.57
C ARG A 128 -0.09 -18.55 -15.63
N PRO A 129 -0.84 -19.59 -16.04
CA PRO A 129 -1.05 -20.78 -15.22
C PRO A 129 0.27 -21.45 -14.83
N GLY A 130 0.46 -21.74 -13.56
CA GLY A 130 1.65 -22.46 -13.08
C GLY A 130 2.95 -21.65 -13.14
N GLU A 131 2.86 -20.32 -13.27
CA GLU A 131 4.00 -19.42 -13.21
C GLU A 131 3.92 -18.50 -11.97
N VAL A 132 5.02 -18.43 -11.22
CA VAL A 132 5.18 -17.54 -10.06
C VAL A 132 6.56 -16.90 -10.11
N VAL A 133 6.70 -15.72 -9.53
CA VAL A 133 7.99 -15.07 -9.31
C VAL A 133 8.29 -15.04 -7.82
N VAL A 134 9.45 -15.56 -7.45
CA VAL A 134 10.01 -15.44 -6.10
C VAL A 134 10.96 -14.25 -6.10
N SER A 135 10.75 -13.32 -5.18
CA SER A 135 11.55 -12.11 -5.05
C SER A 135 12.16 -12.01 -3.67
N TRP A 136 13.40 -11.52 -3.58
CA TRP A 136 14.08 -11.25 -2.31
C TRP A 136 15.20 -10.23 -2.49
N ASN A 137 15.65 -9.67 -1.37
CA ASN A 137 16.76 -8.72 -1.33
C ASN A 137 18.02 -9.34 -0.71
N THR A 138 19.18 -8.89 -1.17
CA THR A 138 20.50 -9.15 -0.59
C THR A 138 21.31 -7.85 -0.47
N ALA A 139 22.25 -7.79 0.48
CA ALA A 139 23.13 -6.62 0.64
C ALA A 139 24.22 -6.56 -0.45
N GLN A 140 24.63 -7.72 -0.98
CA GLN A 140 25.58 -7.84 -2.08
C GLN A 140 24.93 -8.44 -3.32
N LYS A 141 25.41 -8.04 -4.50
CA LYS A 141 24.93 -8.55 -5.78
C LYS A 141 25.19 -10.06 -5.90
N PRO A 142 24.15 -10.90 -6.07
CA PRO A 142 24.37 -12.31 -6.38
C PRO A 142 24.98 -12.49 -7.77
N SER A 143 25.85 -13.48 -7.91
CA SER A 143 26.17 -14.05 -9.21
C SER A 143 24.94 -14.77 -9.79
N PRO A 144 24.86 -15.00 -11.12
CA PRO A 144 23.76 -15.74 -11.72
C PRO A 144 23.53 -17.14 -11.12
N THR A 145 24.57 -17.76 -10.56
CA THR A 145 24.49 -19.08 -9.88
C THR A 145 24.04 -19.00 -8.43
N GLU A 146 24.09 -17.80 -7.82
CA GLU A 146 23.58 -17.54 -6.47
C GLU A 146 22.14 -17.00 -6.52
N ALA A 147 21.74 -16.38 -7.63
CA ALA A 147 20.38 -15.90 -7.89
C ALA A 147 19.43 -17.05 -8.31
N CYS A 148 19.36 -18.10 -7.49
CA CYS A 148 18.59 -19.32 -7.80
C CYS A 148 17.62 -19.72 -6.68
N VAL A 149 16.49 -20.28 -7.10
CA VAL A 149 15.48 -20.90 -6.22
C VAL A 149 15.41 -22.39 -6.52
N PHE A 150 15.46 -23.22 -5.48
CA PHE A 150 15.34 -24.67 -5.57
C PHE A 150 13.91 -25.09 -5.24
N VAL A 151 13.26 -25.82 -6.15
CA VAL A 151 11.84 -26.17 -6.04
C VAL A 151 11.70 -27.67 -5.86
N SER A 152 10.82 -28.08 -4.94
CA SER A 152 10.46 -29.47 -4.69
C SER A 152 8.96 -29.61 -4.49
N ASN A 153 8.43 -30.82 -4.68
CA ASN A 153 7.06 -31.10 -4.28
C ASN A 153 6.97 -31.25 -2.74
N THR A 154 5.76 -31.36 -2.21
CA THR A 154 5.51 -31.54 -0.77
C THR A 154 6.09 -32.84 -0.19
N SER A 155 6.38 -33.85 -1.03
CA SER A 155 7.09 -35.07 -0.62
C SER A 155 8.62 -34.92 -0.56
N GLY A 156 9.16 -33.74 -0.91
CA GLY A 156 10.60 -33.45 -0.93
C GLY A 156 11.33 -33.86 -2.22
N SER A 157 10.62 -34.39 -3.21
CA SER A 157 11.20 -34.70 -4.53
C SER A 157 11.54 -33.40 -5.24
N GLN A 158 12.81 -33.22 -5.60
CA GLN A 158 13.30 -32.03 -6.29
C GLN A 158 12.74 -31.97 -7.71
N LEU A 159 12.17 -30.82 -8.08
CA LEU A 159 11.75 -30.52 -9.45
C LEU A 159 12.88 -29.86 -10.23
N GLY A 160 13.72 -29.07 -9.57
CA GLY A 160 14.86 -28.41 -10.19
C GLY A 160 15.21 -27.09 -9.52
N SER A 161 16.13 -26.36 -10.16
CA SER A 161 16.50 -25.00 -9.76
C SER A 161 16.20 -24.02 -10.89
N PHE A 162 15.67 -22.86 -10.52
CA PHE A 162 15.37 -21.76 -11.42
C PHE A 162 16.28 -20.60 -11.05
N CYS A 163 16.97 -20.01 -12.02
CA CYS A 163 17.90 -18.92 -11.77
C CYS A 163 17.54 -17.72 -12.66
N SER A 164 17.91 -16.53 -12.22
CA SER A 164 17.57 -15.30 -12.94
C SER A 164 18.74 -14.32 -13.03
N SER A 165 18.74 -13.54 -14.11
CA SER A 165 19.57 -12.35 -14.26
C SER A 165 18.81 -11.06 -13.98
N ASP A 166 17.51 -11.13 -13.66
CA ASP A 166 16.72 -9.99 -13.20
C ASP A 166 17.09 -9.66 -11.75
N ILE A 167 18.21 -8.95 -11.61
CA ILE A 167 18.76 -8.45 -10.36
C ILE A 167 18.79 -6.93 -10.47
N ARG A 168 17.86 -6.30 -9.78
CA ARG A 168 17.67 -4.85 -9.78
C ARG A 168 18.37 -4.25 -8.58
N THR A 169 18.87 -3.04 -8.75
CA THR A 169 19.51 -2.32 -7.64
C THR A 169 19.16 -0.86 -7.75
N PHE A 170 19.01 -0.25 -6.60
CA PHE A 170 18.86 1.18 -6.47
C PHE A 170 19.66 1.63 -5.26
N SER A 171 20.23 2.82 -5.38
CA SER A 171 20.89 3.50 -4.28
C SER A 171 20.14 4.81 -4.06
N LEU A 172 19.60 4.99 -2.86
CA LEU A 172 18.82 6.18 -2.54
C LEU A 172 19.53 7.04 -1.49
N GLY A 173 19.58 8.32 -1.79
CA GLY A 173 20.33 9.35 -1.08
C GLY A 173 20.27 10.66 -1.83
N SER A 174 19.19 11.44 -1.69
CA SER A 174 19.04 12.73 -2.37
C SER A 174 19.26 13.96 -1.48
N GLY A 175 19.75 13.82 -0.24
CA GLY A 175 20.29 14.97 0.49
C GLY A 175 19.31 16.12 0.75
N PHE A 176 18.00 15.86 0.82
CA PHE A 176 17.04 16.83 1.33
C PHE A 176 16.57 16.44 2.72
N SER A 177 16.65 17.40 3.65
CA SER A 177 16.02 17.31 4.96
C SER A 177 14.51 17.09 4.79
N PRO A 178 13.85 16.27 5.63
CA PRO A 178 14.37 15.72 6.87
C PRO A 178 14.87 14.26 6.78
N TYR A 179 15.16 13.75 5.58
CA TYR A 179 15.48 12.32 5.39
C TYR A 179 16.80 11.91 6.06
N LEU A 180 16.68 11.14 7.15
CA LEU A 180 17.73 10.81 8.14
C LEU A 180 18.73 9.73 7.70
N CYS A 181 18.57 9.14 6.51
CA CYS A 181 19.40 8.03 6.07
C CYS A 181 20.00 8.23 4.70
N SER A 182 21.32 8.09 4.64
CA SER A 182 22.12 8.09 3.41
C SER A 182 22.60 6.67 3.08
N ASN A 183 22.90 6.44 1.80
CA ASN A 183 23.53 5.21 1.29
C ASN A 183 22.72 3.92 1.41
N TYR A 184 21.38 4.01 1.42
CA TYR A 184 20.57 2.79 1.27
C TYR A 184 20.84 2.18 -0.10
N SER A 185 21.37 0.97 -0.12
CA SER A 185 21.63 0.17 -1.32
C SER A 185 21.36 -1.30 -1.03
N GLY A 186 20.83 -2.00 -2.03
CA GLY A 186 20.52 -3.42 -1.99
C GLY A 186 20.25 -3.98 -3.38
N TYR A 187 20.13 -5.29 -3.47
CA TYR A 187 19.91 -6.01 -4.72
C TYR A 187 18.63 -6.85 -4.61
N ALA A 188 17.60 -6.47 -5.36
CA ALA A 188 16.34 -7.20 -5.48
C ALA A 188 16.47 -8.21 -6.61
N THR A 189 16.35 -9.50 -6.29
CA THR A 189 16.40 -10.60 -7.26
C THR A 189 15.00 -11.11 -7.53
N HIS A 190 14.64 -11.29 -8.80
CA HIS A 190 13.35 -11.86 -9.20
C HIS A 190 13.57 -13.14 -10.00
N VAL A 191 13.16 -14.29 -9.45
CA VAL A 191 13.26 -15.60 -10.12
C VAL A 191 11.88 -16.07 -10.53
N LYS A 192 11.65 -16.16 -11.85
CA LYS A 192 10.46 -16.78 -12.42
C LYS A 192 10.59 -18.30 -12.38
N ILE A 193 9.63 -18.95 -11.73
CA ILE A 193 9.42 -20.39 -11.74
C ILE A 193 8.25 -20.67 -12.68
N SER A 194 8.43 -21.60 -13.60
CA SER A 194 7.44 -21.94 -14.62
C SER A 194 7.22 -23.44 -14.72
N SER A 195 6.26 -23.84 -15.56
CA SER A 195 5.92 -25.24 -15.82
C SER A 195 5.45 -26.00 -14.56
N LEU A 196 4.90 -25.30 -13.58
CA LEU A 196 4.23 -25.91 -12.44
C LEU A 196 2.81 -26.33 -12.83
N LYS A 197 2.26 -27.31 -12.13
CA LYS A 197 0.85 -27.66 -12.30
C LYS A 197 0.00 -26.65 -11.49
N PRO A 198 -0.91 -25.89 -12.13
CA PRO A 198 -1.76 -24.93 -11.43
C PRO A 198 -2.55 -25.57 -10.27
N GLY A 199 -2.64 -24.89 -9.13
CA GLY A 199 -3.33 -25.37 -7.93
C GLY A 199 -2.58 -26.43 -7.11
N GLU A 200 -1.44 -26.95 -7.59
CA GLU A 200 -0.60 -27.82 -6.79
C GLU A 200 0.30 -27.01 -5.84
N THR A 201 0.64 -27.63 -4.72
CA THR A 201 1.49 -27.02 -3.71
C THR A 201 2.94 -27.49 -3.82
N TYR A 202 3.86 -26.55 -3.70
CA TYR A 202 5.30 -26.76 -3.83
C TYR A 202 6.05 -26.13 -2.66
N MET A 203 7.24 -26.65 -2.40
CA MET A 203 8.22 -26.07 -1.49
C MET A 203 9.30 -25.39 -2.32
N TYR A 204 9.76 -24.22 -1.89
CA TYR A 204 10.93 -23.58 -2.48
C TYR A 204 11.94 -23.16 -1.42
N THR A 205 13.22 -23.23 -1.78
CA THR A 205 14.33 -22.85 -0.91
C THR A 205 15.21 -21.82 -1.61
N ILE A 206 15.49 -20.72 -0.92
CA ILE A 206 16.51 -19.75 -1.28
C ILE A 206 17.71 -19.99 -0.37
N ARG A 207 18.90 -20.11 -0.95
CA ARG A 207 20.14 -20.32 -0.19
C ARG A 207 20.74 -18.97 0.22
N GLY A 208 21.17 -18.89 1.47
CA GLY A 208 21.92 -17.75 2.01
C GLY A 208 23.32 -18.14 2.46
N THR A 209 24.12 -17.18 2.91
CA THR A 209 25.45 -17.44 3.47
C THR A 209 25.35 -18.16 4.81
N SER A 210 24.46 -17.67 5.68
CA SER A 210 24.30 -18.18 7.05
C SER A 210 23.04 -19.03 7.20
N LYS A 211 21.97 -18.68 6.47
CA LYS A 211 20.67 -19.32 6.59
C LYS A 211 19.99 -19.49 5.24
N ASN A 212 19.44 -20.68 5.01
CA ASN A 212 18.50 -20.91 3.94
C ASN A 212 17.10 -20.49 4.41
N LYS A 213 16.30 -19.92 3.52
CA LYS A 213 14.87 -19.71 3.74
C LYS A 213 14.08 -20.69 2.90
N THR A 214 13.11 -21.36 3.51
CA THR A 214 12.24 -22.32 2.83
C THR A 214 10.79 -22.01 3.15
N PHE A 215 9.96 -21.96 2.12
CA PHE A 215 8.53 -21.70 2.25
C PHE A 215 7.72 -22.62 1.33
N GLN A 216 6.41 -22.61 1.53
CA GLN A 216 5.45 -23.39 0.77
C GLN A 216 4.51 -22.44 0.02
N PHE A 217 4.17 -22.74 -1.22
CA PHE A 217 3.20 -21.96 -1.99
C PHE A 217 2.36 -22.86 -2.90
N MET A 218 1.17 -22.37 -3.26
CA MET A 218 0.35 -22.97 -4.30
C MET A 218 0.65 -22.29 -5.63
N ALA A 219 0.90 -23.08 -6.67
CA ALA A 219 1.14 -22.57 -8.01
C ALA A 219 -0.11 -21.82 -8.52
N PRO A 220 0.03 -20.58 -9.01
CA PRO A 220 -1.11 -19.77 -9.48
C PRO A 220 -1.95 -20.47 -10.53
N TYR A 221 -3.26 -20.24 -10.49
CA TYR A 221 -4.21 -20.84 -11.42
C TYR A 221 -4.08 -20.25 -12.83
N GLY A 222 -3.67 -18.99 -12.97
CA GLY A 222 -3.91 -18.23 -14.18
C GLY A 222 -5.39 -18.31 -14.55
N ASN A 223 -5.71 -18.50 -15.83
CA ASN A 223 -7.08 -18.65 -16.31
C ASN A 223 -7.65 -20.09 -16.28
N THR A 224 -7.03 -21.02 -15.54
CA THR A 224 -7.39 -22.46 -15.61
C THR A 224 -8.32 -22.96 -14.52
N SER A 225 -8.66 -22.12 -13.54
CA SER A 225 -9.59 -22.46 -12.45
C SER A 225 -10.92 -21.72 -12.61
N SER A 226 -12.01 -22.38 -12.25
CA SER A 226 -13.35 -21.76 -12.16
C SER A 226 -13.61 -21.11 -10.80
N THR A 227 -12.62 -21.10 -9.91
CA THR A 227 -12.71 -20.43 -8.60
C THR A 227 -11.39 -19.82 -8.18
N THR A 228 -11.48 -18.76 -7.37
CA THR A 228 -10.35 -18.12 -6.73
C THR A 228 -10.75 -17.50 -5.39
N LYS A 229 -9.79 -17.38 -4.46
CA LYS A 229 -9.98 -16.76 -3.15
C LYS A 229 -8.84 -15.79 -2.86
N LEU A 230 -9.15 -14.60 -2.37
CA LEU A 230 -8.13 -13.59 -2.10
C LEU A 230 -8.41 -12.77 -0.84
N ALA A 231 -7.36 -12.17 -0.30
CA ALA A 231 -7.46 -11.07 0.66
C ALA A 231 -7.26 -9.73 -0.05
N PHE A 232 -8.09 -8.74 0.27
CA PHE A 232 -8.06 -7.39 -0.32
C PHE A 232 -8.10 -6.31 0.77
N PHE A 233 -7.18 -5.35 0.67
CA PHE A 233 -7.09 -4.18 1.54
C PHE A 233 -6.11 -3.16 0.92
N THR A 234 -6.10 -1.91 1.41
CA THR A 234 -5.16 -0.84 1.01
C THR A 234 -4.76 -0.02 2.24
N ASP A 235 -3.78 0.88 2.12
CA ASP A 235 -3.51 1.85 3.19
C ASP A 235 -3.08 1.17 4.52
N ILE A 236 -2.27 0.12 4.42
CA ILE A 236 -1.95 -0.75 5.56
C ILE A 236 -0.88 -0.15 6.48
N GLY A 237 0.18 0.40 5.90
CA GLY A 237 1.36 0.83 6.63
C GLY A 237 2.06 -0.29 7.39
N THR A 238 3.02 0.11 8.24
CA THR A 238 3.83 -0.79 9.06
C THR A 238 3.12 -1.15 10.36
N LYS A 239 3.28 -0.35 11.42
CA LYS A 239 2.82 -0.69 12.77
C LYS A 239 1.30 -0.62 12.87
N GLY A 240 0.68 0.33 12.17
CA GLY A 240 -0.78 0.43 12.09
C GLY A 240 -1.41 -0.81 11.44
N GLY A 241 -0.73 -1.41 10.46
CA GLY A 241 -1.17 -2.59 9.71
C GLY A 241 -0.87 -3.94 10.37
N GLN A 242 -0.01 -3.97 11.39
CA GLN A 242 0.35 -5.17 12.15
C GLN A 242 -0.87 -6.03 12.54
N PRO A 243 -1.97 -5.48 13.11
CA PRO A 243 -3.10 -6.30 13.53
C PRO A 243 -3.82 -6.97 12.34
N VAL A 244 -3.88 -6.32 11.16
CA VAL A 244 -4.43 -6.93 9.94
C VAL A 244 -3.51 -8.04 9.44
N ILE A 245 -2.19 -7.81 9.44
CA ILE A 245 -1.20 -8.84 9.09
C ILE A 245 -1.33 -10.07 10.00
N ASP A 246 -1.45 -9.87 11.31
CA ASP A 246 -1.63 -10.97 12.28
C ASP A 246 -2.94 -11.73 12.06
N ALA A 247 -4.04 -11.02 11.75
CA ALA A 247 -5.30 -11.65 11.41
C ALA A 247 -5.20 -12.50 10.13
N LEU A 248 -4.48 -12.01 9.10
CA LEU A 248 -4.24 -12.75 7.86
C LEU A 248 -3.35 -13.99 8.08
N LYS A 249 -2.32 -13.89 8.93
CA LYS A 249 -1.48 -15.04 9.31
C LYS A 249 -2.32 -16.18 9.89
N GLN A 250 -3.32 -15.87 10.70
CA GLN A 250 -4.23 -16.86 11.28
C GLN A 250 -5.24 -17.44 10.27
N ARG A 251 -5.46 -16.76 9.15
CA ARG A 251 -6.49 -17.09 8.14
C ARG A 251 -5.90 -17.50 6.78
N MET A 252 -4.63 -17.87 6.72
CA MET A 252 -3.93 -18.21 5.47
C MET A 252 -4.58 -19.35 4.66
N SER A 253 -5.43 -20.19 5.26
CA SER A 253 -6.19 -21.22 4.54
C SER A 253 -7.41 -20.69 3.79
N GLU A 254 -7.83 -19.45 4.04
CA GLU A 254 -9.07 -18.87 3.51
C GLU A 254 -8.85 -18.05 2.22
N PHE A 255 -7.60 -17.77 1.85
CA PHE A 255 -7.23 -17.04 0.64
C PHE A 255 -5.98 -17.65 -0.01
N ASP A 256 -5.88 -17.50 -1.32
CA ASP A 256 -4.80 -18.06 -2.14
C ASP A 256 -3.72 -17.01 -2.45
N TYR A 257 -4.10 -15.74 -2.52
CA TYR A 257 -3.22 -14.59 -2.73
C TYR A 257 -3.77 -13.32 -2.07
N VAL A 258 -2.95 -12.28 -2.07
CA VAL A 258 -3.24 -10.96 -1.49
C VAL A 258 -3.16 -9.90 -2.58
N ILE A 259 -4.13 -8.99 -2.60
CA ILE A 259 -4.17 -7.81 -3.49
C ILE A 259 -4.15 -6.54 -2.63
N LEU A 260 -3.20 -5.64 -2.91
CA LEU A 260 -3.07 -4.34 -2.22
C LEU A 260 -2.80 -3.21 -3.23
N PRO A 261 -3.84 -2.49 -3.71
CA PRO A 261 -3.68 -1.41 -4.66
C PRO A 261 -3.30 -0.08 -4.00
N GLY A 262 -2.04 0.05 -3.59
CA GLY A 262 -1.43 1.31 -3.16
C GLY A 262 -1.36 1.55 -1.65
N ASP A 263 -0.39 2.38 -1.26
CA ASP A 263 -0.03 2.76 0.09
C ASP A 263 0.33 1.57 0.98
N GLN A 264 1.46 0.94 0.64
CA GLN A 264 1.93 -0.25 1.36
C GLN A 264 2.51 0.10 2.72
N SER A 265 3.63 0.83 2.74
CA SER A 265 4.42 0.98 3.97
C SER A 265 4.37 2.39 4.55
N TYR A 266 3.89 3.40 3.80
CA TYR A 266 4.06 4.82 4.13
C TYR A 266 5.52 5.16 4.42
N SER A 267 6.43 4.54 3.66
CA SER A 267 7.86 4.79 3.85
C SER A 267 8.18 6.24 3.54
N ASP A 268 7.48 6.89 2.59
CA ASP A 268 7.69 8.28 2.21
C ASP A 268 9.17 8.62 1.96
N GLY A 269 9.89 7.61 1.47
CA GLY A 269 11.31 7.65 1.19
C GLY A 269 12.26 7.15 2.30
N TYR A 270 11.74 6.68 3.42
CA TYR A 270 12.48 5.97 4.46
C TYR A 270 12.45 4.45 4.19
N HIS A 271 13.36 3.96 3.35
CA HIS A 271 13.30 2.56 2.90
C HIS A 271 13.43 1.50 4.00
N THR A 272 14.05 1.82 5.13
CA THR A 272 14.05 0.92 6.30
C THR A 272 12.65 0.71 6.88
N THR A 273 11.74 1.68 6.72
CA THR A 273 10.31 1.50 7.05
C THR A 273 9.65 0.51 6.10
N PHE A 274 9.98 0.58 4.81
CA PHE A 274 9.48 -0.41 3.84
C PHE A 274 10.04 -1.80 4.14
N ASP A 275 11.32 -1.89 4.50
CA ASP A 275 11.92 -3.16 4.91
C ASP A 275 11.27 -3.74 6.16
N ALA A 276 10.93 -2.90 7.14
CA ALA A 276 10.19 -3.31 8.33
C ALA A 276 8.79 -3.85 7.96
N TYR A 277 8.09 -3.18 7.04
CA TYR A 277 6.80 -3.64 6.50
C TYR A 277 6.91 -5.03 5.88
N MET A 278 7.88 -5.21 4.98
CA MET A 278 8.07 -6.47 4.28
C MET A 278 8.53 -7.58 5.22
N THR A 279 9.42 -7.29 6.17
CA THR A 279 9.84 -8.24 7.21
C THR A 279 8.65 -8.69 8.04
N LEU A 280 7.79 -7.75 8.41
CA LEU A 280 6.60 -8.05 9.20
C LEU A 280 5.64 -8.98 8.45
N PHE A 281 5.47 -8.73 7.15
CA PHE A 281 4.50 -9.44 6.34
C PHE A 281 5.03 -10.75 5.71
N GLU A 282 6.35 -10.98 5.77
CA GLU A 282 7.06 -12.08 5.09
C GLU A 282 6.40 -13.45 5.28
N ASP A 283 5.96 -13.80 6.50
CA ASP A 283 5.33 -15.11 6.77
C ASP A 283 4.12 -15.39 5.88
N VAL A 284 3.38 -14.34 5.47
CA VAL A 284 2.24 -14.45 4.56
C VAL A 284 2.70 -14.39 3.12
N ILE A 285 3.42 -13.32 2.74
CA ILE A 285 3.69 -13.00 1.33
C ILE A 285 4.79 -13.88 0.71
N ALA A 286 5.59 -14.58 1.51
CA ALA A 286 6.49 -15.63 1.04
C ALA A 286 5.75 -16.94 0.69
N SER A 287 4.49 -17.10 1.13
CA SER A 287 3.69 -18.30 0.89
C SER A 287 2.46 -18.06 0.00
N LYS A 288 2.04 -16.80 -0.11
CA LYS A 288 0.86 -16.35 -0.85
C LYS A 288 1.30 -15.24 -1.81
N PRO A 289 1.04 -15.34 -3.13
CA PRO A 289 1.35 -14.24 -4.05
C PRO A 289 0.76 -12.92 -3.55
N TYR A 290 1.55 -11.86 -3.64
CA TYR A 290 1.24 -10.53 -3.16
C TYR A 290 1.31 -9.54 -4.32
N MET A 291 0.14 -9.18 -4.85
CA MET A 291 0.01 -8.28 -6.00
C MET A 291 -0.28 -6.88 -5.50
N VAL A 292 0.57 -5.93 -5.90
CA VAL A 292 0.48 -4.54 -5.47
C VAL A 292 0.38 -3.58 -6.65
N SER A 293 -0.28 -2.45 -6.46
CA SER A 293 -0.11 -1.27 -7.32
C SER A 293 0.38 -0.10 -6.48
N THR A 294 0.61 1.04 -7.14
CA THR A 294 1.15 2.23 -6.49
C THR A 294 0.04 3.14 -5.96
N GLY A 295 0.25 3.66 -4.75
CA GLY A 295 -0.46 4.79 -4.17
C GLY A 295 0.44 6.03 -4.10
N ASN A 296 -0.09 7.12 -3.55
CA ASN A 296 0.64 8.39 -3.50
C ASN A 296 1.90 8.26 -2.63
N HIS A 297 1.88 7.43 -1.59
CA HIS A 297 3.02 7.23 -0.69
C HIS A 297 4.16 6.36 -1.28
N GLU A 298 3.92 5.70 -2.42
CA GLU A 298 4.99 5.04 -3.19
C GLU A 298 5.70 6.00 -4.16
N GLY A 299 5.16 7.20 -4.38
CA GLY A 299 5.67 8.20 -5.33
C GLY A 299 7.14 8.64 -5.19
N PRO A 300 7.74 8.72 -3.98
CA PRO A 300 9.10 9.21 -3.81
C PRO A 300 10.13 8.55 -4.75
N TRP A 301 10.98 9.39 -5.36
CA TRP A 301 11.97 9.00 -6.37
C TRP A 301 11.37 8.18 -7.52
N ASN A 302 10.26 8.61 -8.08
CA ASN A 302 9.62 7.94 -9.23
C ASN A 302 9.33 6.45 -8.96
N PHE A 303 8.75 6.15 -7.80
CA PHE A 303 8.35 4.79 -7.44
C PHE A 303 9.53 3.81 -7.39
N THR A 304 10.76 4.30 -7.17
CA THR A 304 11.98 3.49 -7.27
C THR A 304 11.92 2.25 -6.37
N TYR A 305 11.48 2.38 -5.11
CA TYR A 305 11.46 1.22 -4.22
C TYR A 305 10.56 0.11 -4.77
N VAL A 306 9.31 0.42 -5.10
CA VAL A 306 8.35 -0.59 -5.53
C VAL A 306 8.65 -1.17 -6.92
N ARG A 307 9.16 -0.34 -7.86
CA ARG A 307 9.63 -0.79 -9.18
C ARG A 307 10.77 -1.81 -9.08
N ASN A 308 11.62 -1.68 -8.07
CA ASN A 308 12.77 -2.56 -7.90
C ASN A 308 12.44 -3.76 -7.03
N ASN A 309 11.63 -3.62 -5.98
CA ASN A 309 11.38 -4.71 -5.04
C ASN A 309 10.25 -5.65 -5.49
N PHE A 310 9.25 -5.17 -6.23
CA PHE A 310 8.15 -6.00 -6.69
C PHE A 310 8.30 -6.40 -8.16
N TYR A 311 7.83 -7.60 -8.47
CA TYR A 311 7.64 -8.02 -9.84
C TYR A 311 6.22 -7.71 -10.29
N TRP A 312 6.09 -6.82 -11.27
CA TRP A 312 4.82 -6.58 -11.97
C TRP A 312 4.84 -7.26 -13.34
N PRO A 313 3.77 -7.96 -13.73
CA PRO A 313 3.67 -8.64 -15.02
C PRO A 313 3.38 -7.68 -16.19
N VAL A 314 4.11 -6.57 -16.25
CA VAL A 314 3.97 -5.48 -17.23
C VAL A 314 4.10 -6.01 -18.67
N ASN A 315 5.09 -6.85 -18.92
CA ASN A 315 5.30 -7.43 -20.24
C ASN A 315 4.24 -8.48 -20.57
N GLU A 316 3.85 -9.31 -19.59
CA GLU A 316 2.80 -10.31 -19.75
C GLU A 316 1.44 -9.70 -20.05
N SER A 317 1.13 -8.53 -19.49
CA SER A 317 -0.08 -7.76 -19.76
C SER A 317 0.00 -6.88 -21.02
N GLY A 318 1.15 -6.87 -21.70
CA GLY A 318 1.39 -6.02 -22.87
C GLY A 318 1.42 -4.52 -22.58
N ALA A 319 1.67 -4.13 -21.33
CA ALA A 319 1.94 -2.75 -20.96
C ALA A 319 3.37 -2.35 -21.36
N ALA A 320 3.62 -1.04 -21.47
CA ALA A 320 4.93 -0.52 -21.85
C ALA A 320 6.00 -0.92 -20.81
N PRO A 321 7.26 -1.21 -21.23
CA PRO A 321 8.37 -1.36 -20.28
C PRO A 321 8.42 -0.11 -19.40
N ASP A 322 8.39 -0.27 -18.08
CA ASP A 322 8.28 0.78 -17.05
C ASP A 322 6.88 1.31 -16.70
N ALA A 323 5.82 0.71 -17.22
CA ALA A 323 4.46 0.99 -16.76
C ALA A 323 4.28 0.69 -15.26
N LEU A 324 3.44 1.50 -14.60
CA LEU A 324 3.00 1.30 -13.21
C LEU A 324 1.64 0.60 -13.14
N TRP A 325 1.21 0.02 -14.25
CA TRP A 325 -0.08 -0.62 -14.43
C TRP A 325 0.12 -1.93 -15.19
N TYR A 326 -0.76 -2.88 -14.91
CA TYR A 326 -0.73 -4.21 -15.51
C TYR A 326 -2.08 -4.90 -15.30
N SER A 327 -2.26 -6.04 -15.97
CA SER A 327 -3.40 -6.93 -15.76
C SER A 327 -2.93 -8.36 -15.55
N ILE A 328 -3.74 -9.16 -14.84
CA ILE A 328 -3.52 -10.59 -14.65
C ILE A 328 -4.86 -11.33 -14.75
N ASP A 329 -4.79 -12.58 -15.18
CA ASP A 329 -5.87 -13.54 -14.99
C ASP A 329 -5.54 -14.44 -13.79
N GLU A 330 -6.51 -14.65 -12.89
CA GLU A 330 -6.39 -15.63 -11.81
C GLU A 330 -7.77 -16.20 -11.47
N GLY A 331 -7.93 -17.51 -11.68
CA GLY A 331 -9.22 -18.19 -11.70
C GLY A 331 -10.15 -17.60 -12.77
N PRO A 332 -11.44 -17.36 -12.46
CA PRO A 332 -12.40 -16.80 -13.40
C PRO A 332 -12.32 -15.26 -13.48
N VAL A 333 -11.28 -14.62 -12.94
CA VAL A 333 -11.20 -13.16 -12.81
C VAL A 333 -10.05 -12.59 -13.64
N HIS A 334 -10.37 -11.56 -14.40
CA HIS A 334 -9.41 -10.64 -15.00
C HIS A 334 -9.28 -9.40 -14.11
N PHE A 335 -8.11 -9.22 -13.52
CA PHE A 335 -7.79 -8.08 -12.69
C PHE A 335 -7.01 -7.04 -13.48
N VAL A 336 -7.39 -5.77 -13.35
CA VAL A 336 -6.69 -4.63 -13.96
C VAL A 336 -6.22 -3.68 -12.87
N PHE A 337 -4.91 -3.53 -12.74
CA PHE A 337 -4.25 -2.65 -11.78
C PHE A 337 -3.84 -1.36 -12.49
N MET A 338 -4.51 -0.27 -12.13
CA MET A 338 -4.25 1.06 -12.66
C MET A 338 -3.41 1.86 -11.67
N ASN A 339 -2.65 2.83 -12.19
CA ASN A 339 -1.97 3.85 -11.39
C ASN A 339 -2.50 5.22 -11.76
N TYR A 340 -2.71 6.14 -10.81
CA TYR A 340 -3.14 7.52 -11.09
C TYR A 340 -2.14 8.59 -10.63
N GLU A 341 -1.09 8.19 -9.90
CA GLU A 341 -0.24 9.11 -9.15
C GLU A 341 0.74 9.90 -10.01
N ASN A 342 0.94 9.51 -11.26
CA ASN A 342 1.84 10.18 -12.21
C ASN A 342 1.12 11.11 -13.19
N TYR A 343 -0.16 11.44 -12.95
CA TYR A 343 -1.00 12.19 -13.91
C TYR A 343 -1.48 13.54 -13.40
N PHE A 344 -1.62 13.70 -12.09
CA PHE A 344 -2.04 14.98 -11.54
C PHE A 344 -0.92 15.99 -11.71
N SER A 345 -1.25 17.13 -12.33
CA SER A 345 -0.29 18.24 -12.48
C SER A 345 0.22 18.66 -11.09
N TYR A 346 1.46 19.13 -11.01
CA TYR A 346 2.12 19.49 -9.75
C TYR A 346 1.34 20.45 -8.80
N PRO A 347 0.50 21.40 -9.28
CA PRO A 347 -0.39 22.19 -8.40
C PRO A 347 -1.56 21.38 -7.79
N LEU A 348 -1.85 20.22 -8.36
CA LEU A 348 -2.94 19.31 -8.02
C LEU A 348 -2.43 18.01 -7.36
N GLY A 349 -1.21 17.56 -7.61
CA GLY A 349 -0.63 16.36 -6.98
C GLY A 349 -0.24 16.59 -5.52
N GLU A 350 -0.17 15.49 -4.74
CA GLU A 350 0.22 15.53 -3.32
C GLU A 350 1.74 15.51 -3.09
N TRP A 351 2.54 15.22 -4.13
CA TRP A 351 4.00 15.11 -4.01
C TRP A 351 4.76 16.02 -4.98
N GLU A 352 5.62 16.84 -4.38
CA GLU A 352 6.63 17.66 -5.07
C GLU A 352 7.83 16.83 -5.59
N MET A 353 7.93 15.55 -5.19
CA MET A 353 9.11 14.68 -5.38
C MET A 353 9.03 13.67 -6.54
N THR A 354 8.02 13.71 -7.42
CA THR A 354 7.98 12.89 -8.63
C THR A 354 8.88 13.50 -9.72
N GLN A 355 10.18 13.47 -9.48
CA GLN A 355 11.21 13.81 -10.45
C GLN A 355 12.06 12.56 -10.74
N PRO A 356 12.47 12.32 -12.00
CA PRO A 356 12.12 13.07 -13.22
C PRO A 356 10.73 12.72 -13.77
N ALA A 357 10.34 13.42 -14.85
CA ALA A 357 9.07 13.25 -15.58
C ALA A 357 8.69 11.78 -15.78
N PRO A 358 7.39 11.44 -15.66
CA PRO A 358 6.96 10.05 -15.76
C PRO A 358 7.28 9.48 -17.14
N LEU A 359 7.92 8.32 -17.17
CA LEU A 359 8.26 7.59 -18.41
C LEU A 359 7.00 7.14 -19.19
N SER A 360 5.83 7.15 -18.54
CA SER A 360 4.56 6.67 -19.07
C SER A 360 3.44 7.68 -18.76
N THR A 361 2.57 7.99 -19.73
CA THR A 361 1.55 9.05 -19.63
C THR A 361 0.15 8.49 -19.37
N PHE A 362 -0.79 9.33 -18.90
CA PHE A 362 -2.17 8.91 -18.69
C PHE A 362 -2.85 8.44 -19.97
N PRO A 363 -2.73 9.17 -21.11
CA PRO A 363 -3.26 8.70 -22.38
C PRO A 363 -2.70 7.33 -22.79
N GLY A 364 -1.40 7.09 -22.55
CA GLY A 364 -0.78 5.78 -22.83
C GLY A 364 -1.34 4.65 -21.96
N GLN A 365 -1.70 4.93 -20.70
CA GLN A 365 -2.40 3.96 -19.87
C GLN A 365 -3.83 3.70 -20.38
N LEU A 366 -4.58 4.73 -20.79
CA LEU A 366 -5.93 4.56 -21.33
C LEU A 366 -5.93 3.78 -22.64
N GLU A 367 -4.96 4.03 -23.53
CA GLU A 367 -4.78 3.26 -24.77
C GLU A 367 -4.45 1.79 -24.47
N TRP A 368 -3.53 1.54 -23.53
CA TRP A 368 -3.25 0.17 -23.09
C TRP A 368 -4.49 -0.50 -22.48
N LEU A 369 -5.20 0.22 -21.61
CA LEU A 369 -6.39 -0.28 -20.93
C LEU A 369 -7.46 -0.68 -21.94
N GLU A 370 -7.77 0.17 -22.92
CA GLU A 370 -8.75 -0.17 -23.94
C GLU A 370 -8.34 -1.43 -24.72
N ASN A 371 -7.07 -1.55 -25.10
CA ASN A 371 -6.55 -2.73 -25.79
C ASN A 371 -6.64 -4.01 -24.93
N ASP A 372 -6.35 -3.91 -23.62
CA ASP A 372 -6.47 -5.01 -22.66
C ASP A 372 -7.93 -5.44 -22.49
N LEU A 373 -8.84 -4.48 -22.30
CA LEU A 373 -10.27 -4.72 -22.15
C LEU A 373 -10.91 -5.28 -23.43
N GLN A 374 -10.45 -4.88 -24.63
CA GLN A 374 -10.88 -5.51 -25.89
C GLN A 374 -10.49 -6.99 -25.97
N LYS A 375 -9.29 -7.36 -25.50
CA LYS A 375 -8.88 -8.77 -25.44
C LYS A 375 -9.71 -9.55 -24.42
N PHE A 376 -9.96 -8.96 -23.25
CA PHE A 376 -10.85 -9.53 -22.24
C PHE A 376 -12.27 -9.74 -22.78
N ALA A 377 -12.85 -8.74 -23.45
CA ALA A 377 -14.20 -8.82 -24.01
C ALA A 377 -14.36 -9.99 -24.99
N LYS A 378 -13.38 -10.19 -25.89
CA LYS A 378 -13.36 -11.35 -26.81
C LYS A 378 -13.36 -12.69 -26.06
N ARG A 379 -12.63 -12.79 -24.94
CA ARG A 379 -12.69 -14.00 -24.09
C ARG A 379 -14.05 -14.15 -23.43
N ARG A 380 -14.62 -13.05 -22.94
CA ARG A 380 -15.93 -13.03 -22.26
C ARG A 380 -17.10 -13.35 -23.20
N GLU A 381 -16.98 -13.07 -24.50
CA GLU A 381 -17.95 -13.54 -25.51
C GLU A 381 -18.06 -15.08 -25.55
N SER A 382 -16.93 -15.78 -25.37
CA SER A 382 -16.88 -17.25 -25.33
C SER A 382 -17.16 -17.82 -23.93
N ASN A 383 -16.85 -17.06 -22.88
CA ASN A 383 -17.11 -17.43 -21.50
C ASN A 383 -17.74 -16.24 -20.73
N PRO A 384 -19.07 -16.09 -20.73
CA PRO A 384 -19.76 -14.94 -20.13
C PRO A 384 -19.58 -14.85 -18.61
N ASN A 385 -19.11 -15.93 -17.98
CA ASN A 385 -18.91 -16.05 -16.53
C ASN A 385 -17.61 -15.39 -16.05
N LEU A 386 -16.69 -15.00 -16.94
CA LEU A 386 -15.45 -14.30 -16.55
C LEU A 386 -15.75 -12.96 -15.87
N TRP A 387 -15.09 -12.67 -14.77
CA TRP A 387 -15.21 -11.44 -13.99
C TRP A 387 -14.18 -10.40 -14.40
N LEU A 388 -14.57 -9.13 -14.40
CA LEU A 388 -13.69 -7.99 -14.58
C LEU A 388 -13.68 -7.15 -13.32
N ILE A 389 -12.53 -7.12 -12.64
CA ILE A 389 -12.31 -6.29 -11.45
C ILE A 389 -11.19 -5.31 -11.77
N MET A 390 -11.55 -4.03 -11.82
CA MET A 390 -10.59 -2.96 -11.99
C MET A 390 -10.23 -2.36 -10.64
N MET A 391 -9.02 -1.87 -10.48
CA MET A 391 -8.60 -1.24 -9.24
C MET A 391 -7.53 -0.18 -9.47
N ALA A 392 -7.51 0.80 -8.57
CA ALA A 392 -6.43 1.77 -8.45
C ALA A 392 -6.39 2.24 -7.00
N HIS A 393 -5.38 3.04 -6.64
CA HIS A 393 -5.30 3.57 -5.30
C HIS A 393 -6.41 4.60 -4.99
N ARG A 394 -6.61 5.61 -5.86
CA ARG A 394 -7.61 6.66 -5.62
C ARG A 394 -9.02 6.24 -6.05
N PRO A 395 -10.07 6.68 -5.33
CA PRO A 395 -11.46 6.41 -5.69
C PRO A 395 -11.89 7.14 -6.97
N LEU A 396 -12.79 6.51 -7.73
CA LEU A 396 -13.55 7.18 -8.81
C LEU A 396 -14.80 7.86 -8.25
N THR A 397 -15.55 7.14 -7.40
CA THR A 397 -16.72 7.66 -6.69
C THR A 397 -16.55 7.47 -5.19
N CYS A 398 -16.68 8.55 -4.42
CA CYS A 398 -16.78 8.53 -2.97
C CYS A 398 -17.60 9.74 -2.47
N ASN A 399 -18.21 9.62 -1.30
CA ASN A 399 -19.13 10.63 -0.74
C ASN A 399 -18.56 11.24 0.56
N ILE A 400 -17.29 11.62 0.51
CA ILE A 400 -16.55 12.25 1.60
C ILE A 400 -16.08 13.63 1.13
N SER A 401 -16.30 14.68 1.91
CA SER A 401 -15.79 16.01 1.56
C SER A 401 -14.27 16.04 1.59
N GLY A 402 -13.64 16.46 0.50
CA GLY A 402 -12.19 16.49 0.35
C GLY A 402 -11.75 16.40 -1.11
N LYS A 403 -10.52 16.83 -1.40
CA LYS A 403 -9.98 16.88 -2.77
C LYS A 403 -10.09 15.55 -3.51
N SER A 404 -9.87 14.42 -2.83
CA SER A 404 -9.91 13.09 -3.43
C SER A 404 -11.28 12.76 -4.02
N CYS A 405 -12.38 13.11 -3.35
CA CYS A 405 -13.74 12.84 -3.82
C CYS A 405 -14.36 14.00 -4.61
N ASP A 406 -14.05 15.25 -4.24
CA ASP A 406 -14.69 16.43 -4.84
C ASP A 406 -13.99 16.90 -6.13
N VAL A 407 -12.72 16.50 -6.34
CA VAL A 407 -11.90 16.97 -7.47
C VAL A 407 -11.34 15.79 -8.26
N PHE A 408 -10.51 14.93 -7.65
CA PHE A 408 -9.81 13.87 -8.39
C PHE A 408 -10.73 12.75 -8.85
N GLY A 409 -11.62 12.27 -7.99
CA GLY A 409 -12.60 11.23 -8.33
C GLY A 409 -13.39 11.56 -9.60
N PRO A 410 -14.06 12.74 -9.68
CA PRO A 410 -14.79 13.15 -10.88
C PRO A 410 -13.94 13.27 -12.16
N GLU A 411 -12.69 13.75 -12.05
CA GLU A 411 -11.78 13.83 -13.20
C GLU A 411 -11.38 12.43 -13.70
N LEU A 412 -11.02 11.52 -12.80
CA LEU A 412 -10.67 10.14 -13.13
C LEU A 412 -11.88 9.36 -13.66
N GLU A 413 -13.04 9.53 -13.03
CA GLU A 413 -14.28 8.83 -13.40
C GLU A 413 -14.70 9.18 -14.83
N LYS A 414 -14.54 10.45 -15.23
CA LYS A 414 -14.87 10.91 -16.59
C LYS A 414 -14.10 10.14 -17.68
N GLU A 415 -12.86 9.78 -17.41
CA GLU A 415 -11.98 9.11 -18.39
C GLU A 415 -12.06 7.58 -18.28
N VAL A 416 -12.20 7.03 -17.07
CA VAL A 416 -12.10 5.58 -16.81
C VAL A 416 -13.46 4.89 -16.81
N PHE A 417 -14.51 5.51 -16.25
CA PHE A 417 -15.83 4.88 -16.14
C PHE A 417 -16.47 4.54 -17.50
N PRO A 418 -16.32 5.33 -18.58
CA PRO A 418 -16.83 4.94 -19.90
C PRO A 418 -16.30 3.59 -20.37
N LEU A 419 -15.00 3.31 -20.16
CA LEU A 419 -14.39 2.03 -20.50
C LEU A 419 -14.92 0.91 -19.59
N MET A 420 -15.01 1.16 -18.28
CA MET A 420 -15.61 0.21 -17.33
C MET A 420 -17.03 -0.19 -17.73
N TYR A 421 -17.85 0.79 -18.12
CA TYR A 421 -19.22 0.55 -18.56
C TYR A 421 -19.28 -0.21 -19.88
N GLN A 422 -18.51 0.24 -20.89
CA GLN A 422 -18.45 -0.40 -22.21
C GLN A 422 -18.06 -1.88 -22.13
N TYR A 423 -17.08 -2.20 -21.28
CA TYR A 423 -16.55 -3.56 -21.11
C TYR A 423 -17.16 -4.32 -19.94
N LYS A 424 -18.23 -3.78 -19.32
CA LYS A 424 -19.04 -4.40 -18.26
C LYS A 424 -18.19 -4.84 -17.06
N ALA A 425 -17.39 -3.94 -16.52
CA ALA A 425 -16.68 -4.16 -15.26
C ALA A 425 -17.66 -4.54 -14.16
N ASP A 426 -17.37 -5.59 -13.42
CA ASP A 426 -18.21 -6.08 -12.33
C ASP A 426 -17.94 -5.30 -11.05
N MET A 427 -16.68 -4.93 -10.81
CA MET A 427 -16.26 -4.17 -9.63
C MET A 427 -15.15 -3.15 -9.89
N TYR A 428 -15.11 -2.13 -9.03
CA TYR A 428 -13.98 -1.23 -8.85
C TYR A 428 -13.49 -1.27 -7.40
N TRP A 429 -12.19 -1.47 -7.18
CA TRP A 429 -11.59 -1.44 -5.85
C TRP A 429 -10.58 -0.30 -5.69
N CYS A 430 -10.60 0.36 -4.54
CA CYS A 430 -9.67 1.42 -4.22
C CYS A 430 -9.41 1.59 -2.72
N GLY A 431 -8.56 2.56 -2.39
CA GLY A 431 -8.15 2.96 -1.05
C GLY A 431 -8.08 4.47 -0.92
N HIS A 432 -6.94 4.96 -0.43
CA HIS A 432 -6.50 6.36 -0.37
C HIS A 432 -7.26 7.23 0.65
N VAL A 433 -8.58 7.20 0.64
CA VAL A 433 -9.36 7.82 1.70
C VAL A 433 -9.51 6.79 2.80
N HIS A 434 -9.05 7.13 4.01
CA HIS A 434 -8.97 6.19 5.13
C HIS A 434 -10.34 6.00 5.80
N ALA A 435 -11.25 5.45 5.01
CA ALA A 435 -12.61 5.07 5.35
C ALA A 435 -12.98 3.87 4.47
N TYR A 436 -14.02 3.16 4.89
CA TYR A 436 -14.66 2.17 4.04
C TYR A 436 -15.96 2.72 3.48
N GLU A 437 -16.10 2.65 2.17
CA GLU A 437 -17.33 3.01 1.47
C GLU A 437 -17.64 1.99 0.38
N ARG A 438 -18.89 1.51 0.37
CA ARG A 438 -19.43 0.71 -0.71
C ARG A 438 -20.50 1.49 -1.46
N VAL A 439 -20.27 1.68 -2.75
CA VAL A 439 -21.19 2.35 -3.67
C VAL A 439 -21.91 1.31 -4.51
N ASN A 440 -23.25 1.35 -4.47
CA ASN A 440 -24.13 0.52 -5.30
C ASN A 440 -23.89 0.77 -6.81
N PRO A 441 -24.33 -0.14 -7.70
CA PRO A 441 -24.30 0.07 -9.14
C PRO A 441 -25.08 1.34 -9.53
N ILE A 442 -24.36 2.37 -9.98
CA ILE A 442 -24.93 3.66 -10.40
C ILE A 442 -24.60 3.99 -11.85
N ASN A 443 -25.52 4.70 -12.50
CA ASN A 443 -25.21 5.43 -13.71
C ASN A 443 -24.34 6.66 -13.36
N ASN A 444 -23.12 6.73 -13.90
CA ASN A 444 -22.15 7.79 -13.56
C ASN A 444 -22.61 9.22 -13.93
N VAL A 445 -23.53 9.38 -14.89
CA VAL A 445 -24.04 10.70 -15.30
C VAL A 445 -25.21 11.13 -14.42
N THR A 446 -26.24 10.29 -14.29
CA THR A 446 -27.47 10.63 -13.56
C THR A 446 -27.38 10.37 -12.06
N ARG A 447 -26.32 9.68 -11.60
CA ARG A 447 -26.13 9.20 -10.22
C ARG A 447 -27.29 8.36 -9.70
N THR A 448 -28.09 7.80 -10.60
CA THR A 448 -29.23 6.97 -10.25
C THR A 448 -28.79 5.53 -10.04
N GLN A 449 -29.16 4.97 -8.90
CA GLN A 449 -28.94 3.56 -8.57
C GLN A 449 -29.82 2.66 -9.45
N CYS A 450 -29.26 1.53 -9.85
CA CYS A 450 -30.00 0.46 -10.50
C CYS A 450 -30.92 -0.28 -9.49
N SER A 451 -32.17 0.18 -9.37
CA SER A 451 -33.12 -0.32 -8.38
C SER A 451 -33.51 -1.80 -8.54
N ASN A 452 -33.46 -2.33 -9.76
CA ASN A 452 -33.82 -3.72 -10.06
C ASN A 452 -32.67 -4.72 -9.84
N CYS A 453 -31.41 -4.27 -9.84
CA CYS A 453 -30.27 -5.14 -9.57
C CYS A 453 -29.85 -5.15 -8.09
N VAL A 454 -30.14 -4.09 -7.33
CA VAL A 454 -29.90 -4.06 -5.87
C VAL A 454 -31.04 -4.76 -5.14
N GLN A 455 -30.75 -5.93 -4.57
CA GLN A 455 -31.71 -6.77 -3.86
C GLN A 455 -31.26 -7.02 -2.41
N GLN A 456 -32.17 -7.59 -1.62
CA GLN A 456 -31.90 -7.98 -0.23
C GLN A 456 -31.22 -6.85 0.58
N ASN A 457 -31.76 -5.63 0.47
CA ASN A 457 -31.24 -4.44 1.14
C ASN A 457 -29.74 -4.17 0.85
N GLY A 458 -29.30 -4.40 -0.39
CA GLY A 458 -27.92 -4.15 -0.81
C GLY A 458 -26.93 -5.26 -0.46
N SER A 459 -27.39 -6.43 0.00
CA SER A 459 -26.53 -7.61 0.21
C SER A 459 -26.43 -8.52 -1.03
N LEU A 460 -27.30 -8.33 -2.03
CA LEU A 460 -27.27 -9.06 -3.30
C LEU A 460 -27.34 -8.08 -4.48
N TYR A 461 -26.41 -8.21 -5.41
CA TYR A 461 -26.46 -7.55 -6.71
C TYR A 461 -26.69 -8.59 -7.82
N LEU A 462 -27.86 -8.57 -8.45
CA LEU A 462 -28.19 -9.50 -9.54
C LEU A 462 -27.95 -8.83 -10.89
N LYS A 463 -26.98 -9.35 -11.66
CA LYS A 463 -26.64 -8.88 -13.02
C LYS A 463 -26.54 -7.35 -13.12
N PRO A 464 -25.76 -6.68 -12.25
CA PRO A 464 -25.72 -5.22 -12.26
C PRO A 464 -25.13 -4.71 -13.59
N PRO A 465 -25.73 -3.68 -14.20
CA PRO A 465 -25.22 -3.10 -15.46
C PRO A 465 -24.04 -2.14 -15.25
N TYR A 466 -23.74 -1.80 -13.98
CA TYR A 466 -22.65 -0.91 -13.57
C TYR A 466 -21.82 -1.62 -12.50
N PRO A 467 -20.52 -1.30 -12.39
CA PRO A 467 -19.67 -1.90 -11.37
C PRO A 467 -20.11 -1.53 -9.95
N VAL A 468 -20.00 -2.47 -9.03
CA VAL A 468 -20.02 -2.18 -7.59
C VAL A 468 -18.66 -1.58 -7.21
N GLN A 469 -18.63 -0.42 -6.56
CA GLN A 469 -17.37 0.21 -6.17
C GLN A 469 -17.13 0.05 -4.67
N VAL A 470 -15.92 -0.36 -4.29
CA VAL A 470 -15.51 -0.54 -2.90
C VAL A 470 -14.23 0.23 -2.65
N MET A 471 -14.30 1.18 -1.73
CA MET A 471 -13.15 1.87 -1.14
C MET A 471 -12.86 1.24 0.22
N ASN A 472 -11.65 0.74 0.42
CA ASN A 472 -11.24 0.05 1.66
C ASN A 472 -9.91 0.58 2.21
N GLY A 473 -9.85 1.87 2.54
CA GLY A 473 -8.64 2.51 3.09
C GLY A 473 -8.45 2.33 4.60
N ILE A 474 -9.04 1.31 5.20
CA ILE A 474 -9.05 1.13 6.66
C ILE A 474 -8.08 0.04 7.14
N ALA A 475 -7.09 -0.40 6.37
CA ALA A 475 -6.30 -1.59 6.73
C ALA A 475 -5.31 -1.39 7.88
N GLY A 476 -4.93 -0.16 8.20
CA GLY A 476 -4.07 0.02 9.37
C GLY A 476 -3.51 1.40 9.58
N ARG A 477 -3.41 2.22 8.53
CA ARG A 477 -2.84 3.55 8.68
C ARG A 477 -3.73 4.47 9.52
N ALA A 478 -3.43 4.55 10.82
CA ALA A 478 -4.05 5.47 11.76
C ALA A 478 -3.60 6.91 11.47
N VAL A 479 -4.43 7.67 10.77
CA VAL A 479 -4.27 9.12 10.65
C VAL A 479 -5.20 9.75 11.69
N ALA A 480 -4.70 10.76 12.41
CA ALA A 480 -5.55 11.54 13.30
C ALA A 480 -6.64 12.24 12.45
N ASP A 481 -7.88 12.29 12.94
CA ASP A 481 -9.03 12.97 12.32
C ASP A 481 -9.74 12.26 11.13
N ASN A 482 -9.77 10.92 11.09
CA ASN A 482 -10.53 10.14 10.08
C ASN A 482 -12.01 9.92 10.48
N ASN A 483 -12.72 10.99 10.88
CA ASN A 483 -14.17 10.98 11.06
C ASN A 483 -14.81 11.72 9.88
N TYR A 484 -15.02 11.00 8.79
CA TYR A 484 -15.55 11.52 7.55
C TYR A 484 -17.08 11.45 7.50
N PHE A 485 -17.68 10.43 8.13
CA PHE A 485 -19.12 10.23 8.11
C PHE A 485 -19.80 10.85 9.33
N THR A 486 -20.25 12.10 9.18
CA THR A 486 -20.89 12.83 10.28
C THR A 486 -22.29 12.26 10.57
N PRO A 487 -22.59 11.84 11.81
CA PRO A 487 -23.92 11.40 12.19
C PRO A 487 -24.99 12.47 11.90
N GLY A 488 -26.10 12.06 11.28
CA GLY A 488 -27.21 12.97 10.96
C GLY A 488 -27.09 13.72 9.63
N ILE A 489 -25.96 13.59 8.91
CA ILE A 489 -25.88 14.03 7.50
C ILE A 489 -26.55 12.97 6.61
N SER A 490 -27.36 13.44 5.66
CA SER A 490 -27.91 12.59 4.61
C SER A 490 -26.86 12.36 3.53
N TYR A 491 -26.66 11.11 3.16
CA TYR A 491 -25.79 10.71 2.05
C TYR A 491 -26.66 10.16 0.93
N PRO A 492 -26.16 10.14 -0.32
CA PRO A 492 -26.91 9.57 -1.43
C PRO A 492 -27.28 8.10 -1.18
N ASP A 493 -28.46 7.67 -1.63
CA ASP A 493 -28.96 6.31 -1.38
C ASP A 493 -28.03 5.20 -1.93
N TYR A 494 -27.21 5.52 -2.92
CA TYR A 494 -26.22 4.60 -3.48
C TYR A 494 -24.99 4.39 -2.60
N ALA A 495 -24.75 5.25 -1.60
CA ALA A 495 -23.67 5.12 -0.61
C ALA A 495 -24.07 4.10 0.47
N GLN A 496 -24.11 2.83 0.07
CA GLN A 496 -24.77 1.72 0.75
C GLN A 496 -24.20 1.41 2.14
N VAL A 497 -22.87 1.33 2.25
CA VAL A 497 -22.18 1.13 3.53
C VAL A 497 -21.07 2.15 3.65
N ARG A 498 -20.95 2.74 4.83
CA ARG A 498 -20.02 3.82 5.16
C ARG A 498 -19.50 3.58 6.56
N ILE A 499 -18.18 3.49 6.70
CA ILE A 499 -17.52 3.17 7.96
C ILE A 499 -16.27 4.05 8.10
N ASP A 500 -16.21 4.82 9.18
CA ASP A 500 -15.02 5.58 9.55
C ASP A 500 -13.92 4.68 10.13
N ALA A 501 -12.67 4.98 9.78
CA ALA A 501 -11.51 4.30 10.35
C ALA A 501 -11.39 4.47 11.88
N ILE A 502 -11.90 5.57 12.44
CA ILE A 502 -11.84 5.80 13.90
C ILE A 502 -12.56 4.73 14.72
N ASN A 503 -13.57 4.08 14.14
CA ASN A 503 -14.33 3.01 14.80
C ASN A 503 -13.58 1.67 14.82
N TYR A 504 -12.50 1.55 14.04
CA TYR A 504 -11.70 0.34 13.90
C TYR A 504 -10.21 0.68 14.01
N PRO A 505 -9.71 1.03 15.21
CA PRO A 505 -8.34 1.46 15.41
C PRO A 505 -7.28 0.40 15.08
N PHE A 506 -7.71 -0.85 14.84
CA PHE A 506 -6.87 -1.98 14.46
C PHE A 506 -7.04 -2.40 13.00
N GLY A 507 -7.84 -1.66 12.22
CA GLY A 507 -8.01 -1.83 10.78
C GLY A 507 -8.98 -2.91 10.32
N GLY A 508 -9.15 -3.01 8.99
CA GLY A 508 -10.05 -3.93 8.32
C GLY A 508 -9.51 -4.51 7.02
N TYR A 509 -9.93 -5.72 6.69
CA TYR A 509 -9.51 -6.46 5.50
C TYR A 509 -10.69 -7.24 4.93
N ALA A 510 -10.73 -7.42 3.62
CA ALA A 510 -11.75 -8.21 2.96
C ALA A 510 -11.20 -9.59 2.58
N LEU A 511 -12.03 -10.61 2.73
CA LEU A 511 -11.84 -11.89 2.05
C LEU A 511 -12.88 -12.01 0.95
N VAL A 512 -12.41 -12.31 -0.26
CA VAL A 512 -13.24 -12.39 -1.47
C VAL A 512 -13.12 -13.79 -2.04
N GLN A 513 -14.27 -14.39 -2.36
CA GLN A 513 -14.34 -15.70 -3.00
C GLN A 513 -15.12 -15.55 -4.29
N VAL A 514 -14.55 -16.01 -5.40
CA VAL A 514 -15.15 -15.90 -6.72
C VAL A 514 -15.25 -17.27 -7.34
N ASN A 515 -16.39 -17.56 -7.95
CA ASN A 515 -16.56 -18.66 -8.89
C ASN A 515 -17.28 -18.17 -10.15
N ASP A 516 -17.54 -19.06 -11.11
CA ASP A 516 -18.19 -18.70 -12.38
C ASP A 516 -19.53 -17.95 -12.24
N ALA A 517 -20.29 -18.15 -11.16
CA ALA A 517 -21.63 -17.59 -10.99
C ALA A 517 -21.71 -16.50 -9.91
N VAL A 518 -20.87 -16.58 -8.88
CA VAL A 518 -20.99 -15.76 -7.67
C VAL A 518 -19.64 -15.18 -7.25
N LEU A 519 -19.63 -13.88 -6.99
CA LEU A 519 -18.58 -13.20 -6.24
C LEU A 519 -19.12 -12.87 -4.85
N ASN A 520 -18.48 -13.40 -3.80
CA ASN A 520 -18.76 -13.05 -2.41
C ASN A 520 -17.67 -12.15 -1.87
N PHE A 521 -18.04 -11.01 -1.30
CA PHE A 521 -17.14 -10.08 -0.64
C PHE A 521 -17.54 -9.98 0.83
N THR A 522 -16.59 -10.13 1.74
CA THR A 522 -16.84 -9.93 3.18
C THR A 522 -15.71 -9.13 3.81
N LEU A 523 -16.05 -7.97 4.37
CA LEU A 523 -15.15 -7.11 5.14
C LEU A 523 -15.15 -7.56 6.60
N TYR A 524 -13.97 -7.74 7.16
CA TYR A 524 -13.74 -8.07 8.56
C TYR A 524 -12.96 -6.95 9.24
N ASN A 525 -13.22 -6.73 10.53
CA ASN A 525 -12.22 -6.12 11.41
C ASN A 525 -11.23 -7.20 11.90
N THR A 526 -10.20 -6.77 12.61
CA THR A 526 -9.17 -7.69 13.14
C THR A 526 -9.61 -8.61 14.27
N SER A 527 -10.79 -8.38 14.88
CA SER A 527 -11.41 -9.35 15.79
C SER A 527 -12.12 -10.50 15.08
N GLY A 528 -12.24 -10.44 13.74
CA GLY A 528 -13.01 -11.38 12.94
C GLY A 528 -14.51 -11.06 12.84
N THR A 529 -14.94 -9.90 13.34
CA THR A 529 -16.33 -9.43 13.18
C THR A 529 -16.55 -8.98 11.73
N VAL A 530 -17.64 -9.44 11.13
CA VAL A 530 -18.09 -8.99 9.81
C VAL A 530 -18.62 -7.58 9.91
N LEU A 531 -18.01 -6.66 9.16
CA LEU A 531 -18.41 -5.26 9.08
C LEU A 531 -19.35 -5.00 7.90
N ASP A 532 -19.13 -5.73 6.81
CA ASP A 532 -19.95 -5.68 5.61
C ASP A 532 -19.85 -7.00 4.85
N SER A 533 -20.92 -7.40 4.16
CA SER A 533 -20.94 -8.58 3.31
C SER A 533 -21.98 -8.43 2.21
N PHE A 534 -21.59 -8.77 0.99
CA PHE A 534 -22.49 -8.80 -0.15
C PHE A 534 -22.02 -9.83 -1.18
N ARG A 535 -22.91 -10.16 -2.11
CA ARG A 535 -22.57 -10.98 -3.26
C ARG A 535 -23.10 -10.42 -4.57
N ILE A 536 -22.37 -10.69 -5.65
CA ILE A 536 -22.78 -10.39 -7.02
C ILE A 536 -23.07 -11.71 -7.72
N GLU A 537 -24.23 -11.81 -8.36
CA GLU A 537 -24.65 -12.99 -9.14
C GLU A 537 -24.80 -12.62 -10.62
N LYS A 538 -24.24 -13.45 -11.51
CA LYS A 538 -24.24 -13.25 -12.97
C LYS A 538 -25.42 -13.82 -13.72
#